data_AF-A0A5J4L0S7-F1
#
_entry.id   AF-A0A5J4L0S7-F1
#
_cell.length_a   1.000
_cell.length_b   1.000
_cell.length_c   1.000
_cell.angle_alpha   90.00
_cell.angle_beta   90.00
_cell.angle_gamma   90.00
#
_symmetry.space_group_name_H-M   'P 1'
#
loop_
_entity.id
_entity.type
_entity.pdbx_description
1 polymer ?
#
loop_
_entity_poly.entity_id
_entity_poly.type
_entity_poly.pdbx_seq_one_letter_code
_entity_poly.pdbx_strand_id
1 'polypeptide(L)' 'MGTTITQMSKEELKELIGSVVEQKMLELIGDPDEGLSIREDLLERLKRQKEQVARGRRSKSLDSIVKELGLE' A
#
# COMPACT_ATOMS: atom_id res chain seq x y z
N MET A 1 -26.53 -5.95 -4.33
CA MET A 1 -27.45 -5.05 -3.61
C MET A 1 -26.73 -3.72 -3.51
N GLY A 2 -27.32 -2.63 -4.01
CA GLY A 2 -26.67 -1.33 -3.94
C GLY A 2 -26.75 -0.79 -2.52
N THR A 3 -25.60 -0.63 -1.85
CA THR A 3 -25.50 0.10 -0.59
C THR A 3 -25.79 1.56 -0.90
N THR A 4 -26.97 2.04 -0.54
CA THR A 4 -27.30 3.46 -0.73
C THR A 4 -26.47 4.30 0.23
N ILE A 5 -26.09 5.52 -0.16
CA ILE A 5 -25.28 6.43 0.67
C ILE A 5 -25.90 6.61 2.07
N THR A 6 -27.23 6.59 2.16
CA THR A 6 -28.00 6.71 3.41
C THR A 6 -27.83 5.53 4.37
N GLN A 7 -27.26 4.41 3.92
CA GLN A 7 -26.99 3.22 4.72
C GLN A 7 -25.54 3.15 5.22
N MET A 8 -24.67 4.08 4.80
CA MET A 8 -23.28 4.13 5.25
C MET A 8 -23.17 4.79 6.62
N SER A 9 -22.28 4.25 7.46
CA SER A 9 -21.78 4.95 8.64
C SER A 9 -20.97 6.19 8.26
N LYS A 10 -20.70 7.06 9.23
CA LYS A 10 -19.89 8.26 9.01
C LYS A 10 -18.45 7.91 8.64
N GLU A 11 -17.94 6.83 9.22
CA GLU A 11 -16.61 6.30 9.01
C GLU A 11 -16.48 5.79 7.57
N GLU A 12 -17.43 4.98 7.12
CA GLU A 12 -17.48 4.49 5.72
C GLU A 12 -17.61 5.65 4.72
N LEU A 13 -18.44 6.67 5.03
CA LEU A 13 -18.57 7.84 4.17
C LEU A 13 -17.27 8.65 4.10
N LYS A 14 -16.57 8.81 5.22
CA LYS A 14 -15.27 9.51 5.28
C LYS A 14 -14.21 8.75 4.50
N GLU A 15 -14.18 7.43 4.61
CA GLU A 15 -13.27 6.56 3.85
C GLU A 15 -13.53 6.68 2.35
N LEU A 16 -14.80 6.59 1.92
CA LEU A 16 -15.20 6.77 0.53
C LEU A 16 -14.72 8.12 -0.03
N ILE A 17 -14.98 9.22 0.70
CA ILE A 17 -14.52 10.55 0.29
C ILE A 17 -13.00 10.60 0.23
N GLY A 18 -12.31 10.03 1.22
CA GLY A 18 -10.85 9.93 1.25
C GLY A 18 -10.29 9.25 0.00
N SER A 19 -10.81 8.08 -0.36
CA SER A 19 -10.39 7.36 -1.56
C SER A 19 -10.65 8.14 -2.85
N VAL A 20 -11.79 8.83 -2.94
CA VAL A 20 -12.10 9.67 -4.12
C VAL A 20 -11.12 10.84 -4.21
N VAL A 21 -10.79 11.49 -3.09
CA VAL A 21 -9.82 12.59 -3.05
C VAL A 21 -8.43 12.10 -3.44
N GLU A 22 -7.98 10.97 -2.88
CA GLU A 22 -6.68 10.36 -3.21
C GLU A 22 -6.59 10.03 -4.71
N GLN A 23 -7.63 9.42 -5.28
CA GLN A 23 -7.70 9.16 -6.71
C GLN A 23 -7.59 10.46 -7.53
N LYS A 24 -8.29 11.52 -7.13
CA LYS A 24 -8.24 12.82 -7.83
C LYS A 24 -6.89 13.51 -7.68
N MET A 25 -6.22 13.36 -6.54
CA MET A 25 -4.85 13.87 -6.36
C MET A 25 -3.88 13.16 -7.31
N LEU A 26 -3.94 11.83 -7.41
CA LEU A 26 -3.13 11.06 -8.36
C LEU A 26 -3.43 11.45 -9.81
N GLU A 27 -4.69 11.65 -10.18
CA GLU A 27 -5.08 12.08 -11.53
C GLU A 27 -4.56 13.49 -11.90
N LEU A 28 -4.52 14.41 -10.93
CA LEU A 28 -4.17 15.81 -11.17
C LEU A 28 -2.68 16.11 -11.04
N ILE A 29 -2.01 15.46 -10.10
CA ILE A 29 -0.63 15.77 -9.70
C ILE A 29 0.34 14.65 -10.14
N GLY A 30 -0.17 13.45 -10.43
CA GLY A 30 0.63 12.28 -10.77
C GLY A 30 1.11 11.51 -9.56
N ASP A 31 1.89 10.45 -9.80
CA ASP A 31 2.56 9.70 -8.74
C ASP A 31 3.75 10.52 -8.23
N PRO A 32 3.80 10.89 -6.93
CA PRO A 32 4.90 11.65 -6.37
C PRO A 32 6.26 10.93 -6.48
N ASP A 33 6.24 9.60 -6.62
CA ASP A 33 7.45 8.79 -6.79
C ASP A 33 7.80 8.54 -8.27
N GLU A 34 7.03 9.09 -9.22
CA GLU A 34 7.29 8.92 -10.65
C GLU A 34 8.69 9.43 -11.03
N GLY A 35 9.44 8.59 -11.75
CA GLY A 35 10.80 8.91 -12.17
C GLY A 35 11.88 8.74 -11.08
N LEU A 36 11.50 8.42 -9.84
CA LEU A 36 12.47 8.08 -8.80
C LEU A 36 13.00 6.65 -8.99
N SER A 37 14.29 6.48 -8.68
CA SER A 37 14.94 5.16 -8.68
C SER A 37 15.05 4.62 -7.26
N ILE A 38 14.86 3.32 -7.12
CA ILE A 38 15.13 2.63 -5.86
C ILE A 38 16.64 2.74 -5.56
N ARG A 39 17.00 3.10 -4.32
CA ARG A 39 18.39 3.12 -3.87
C ARG A 39 19.05 1.75 -4.08
N GLU A 40 20.30 1.73 -4.55
CA GLU A 40 21.00 0.50 -4.92
C GLU A 40 21.06 -0.52 -3.77
N ASP A 41 21.28 -0.06 -2.54
CA ASP A 41 21.32 -0.90 -1.35
C ASP A 41 19.98 -1.62 -1.09
N LEU A 42 18.87 -0.92 -1.29
CA LEU A 42 17.53 -1.46 -1.17
C LEU A 42 17.23 -2.42 -2.32
N LEU A 43 17.60 -2.08 -3.55
CA LEU A 43 17.42 -2.93 -4.73
C LEU A 43 18.13 -4.29 -4.56
N GLU A 44 19.40 -4.28 -4.10
CA GLU A 44 20.17 -5.50 -3.88
C GLU A 44 19.62 -6.35 -2.72
N ARG A 45 19.06 -5.72 -1.68
CA ARG A 45 18.32 -6.45 -0.63
C ARG A 45 17.07 -7.13 -1.18
N LEU A 46 16.28 -6.43 -2.00
CA LEU A 46 15.06 -6.96 -2.60
C LEU A 46 15.34 -8.12 -3.56
N LYS A 47 16.37 -8.01 -4.40
CA LYS A 47 16.81 -9.11 -5.28
C LYS A 47 17.16 -10.37 -4.48
N ARG A 48 17.98 -10.24 -3.44
CA ARG A 48 18.34 -11.36 -2.56
C ARG A 48 17.12 -11.98 -1.86
N GLN A 49 16.18 -11.15 -1.41
CA GLN A 49 14.94 -11.63 -0.80
C GLN A 49 14.10 -12.41 -1.82
N LYS A 50 13.96 -11.89 -3.05
CA LYS A 50 13.22 -12.56 -4.13
C LYS A 50 13.81 -13.94 -4.45
N GLU A 51 15.13 -14.06 -4.54
CA GLU A 51 15.80 -15.35 -4.75
C GLU A 51 15.57 -16.34 -3.59
N GLN A 52 15.62 -15.85 -2.35
CA GLN A 52 15.38 -16.69 -1.17
C GLN A 52 13.95 -17.23 -1.15
N VAL A 53 12.96 -16.39 -1.48
CA VAL A 53 11.56 -16.80 -1.61
C VAL A 53 11.39 -17.82 -2.74
N ALA A 54 12.02 -17.60 -3.88
CA ALA A 54 11.99 -18.56 -5.00
C ALA A 54 12.61 -19.92 -4.64
N ARG A 55 13.59 -19.95 -3.73
CA ARG A 55 14.18 -21.19 -3.15
C ARG A 55 13.35 -21.79 -2.01
N GLY A 56 12.12 -21.32 -1.79
CA GLY A 56 11.20 -21.84 -0.79
C GLY A 56 11.44 -21.33 0.63
N ARG A 57 12.28 -20.30 0.84
CA ARG A 57 12.37 -19.67 2.16
C ARG A 57 11.12 -18.84 2.44
N ARG A 58 10.55 -19.04 3.62
CA ARG A 58 9.39 -18.26 4.09
C ARG A 58 9.85 -16.87 4.53
N SER A 59 9.26 -15.82 3.95
CA SER A 59 9.42 -14.45 4.43
C SER A 59 8.51 -14.19 5.65
N LYS A 60 8.77 -13.11 6.39
CA LYS A 60 7.78 -12.58 7.34
C LYS A 60 6.51 -12.17 6.58
N SER A 61 5.34 -12.36 7.19
CA SER A 61 4.10 -11.82 6.63
C SER A 61 4.09 -10.30 6.77
N LEU A 62 3.37 -9.63 5.86
CA LEU A 62 3.17 -8.18 5.93
C LEU A 62 2.52 -7.80 7.26
N ASP A 63 1.47 -8.52 7.68
CA ASP A 63 0.77 -8.28 8.94
C ASP A 63 1.70 -8.33 10.16
N SER A 64 2.68 -9.25 10.17
CA SER A 64 3.65 -9.34 11.27
C SER A 64 4.58 -8.13 11.30
N ILE A 65 4.93 -7.57 10.14
CA ILE A 65 5.80 -6.40 10.05
C ILE A 65 5.02 -5.13 10.39
N VAL A 66 3.76 -5.00 9.95
CA VAL A 66 2.89 -3.87 10.29
C VAL A 66 2.73 -3.77 11.81
N LYS A 67 2.52 -4.91 12.49
CA LYS A 67 2.52 -5.01 13.97
C LYS A 67 3.84 -4.60 14.60
N GLU A 68 4.96 -5.12 14.10
CA GLU A 68 6.29 -4.85 14.63
C GLU A 68 6.68 -3.37 14.51
N LEU A 69 6.24 -2.71 13.43
CA LEU A 69 6.50 -1.30 13.16
C LEU A 69 5.47 -0.34 13.76
N GLY A 70 4.39 -0.84 14.36
CA GLY A 70 3.32 -0.01 14.92
C GLY A 70 2.57 0.80 13.85
N LEU A 71 2.38 0.22 12.66
CA LEU A 71 1.69 0.83 11.52
C LEU A 71 0.22 0.36 11.38
N GLU A 72 -0.35 -0.18 12.46
CA GLU A 72 -1.75 -0.64 12.52
C GLU A 72 -2.76 0.52 12.62
#